data_AF-A0A150UJ47-F1
#
_entry.id   AF-A0A150UJ47-F1
#
_cell.length_a   1.000
_cell.length_b   1.000
_cell.length_c   1.000
_cell.angle_alpha   90.00
_cell.angle_beta   90.00
_cell.angle_gamma   90.00
#
_symmetry.space_group_name_H-M   'P 1'
#
loop_
_entity.id
_entity.type
_entity.pdbx_description
1 polymer ?
#
loop_
_entity_poly.entity_id
_entity_poly.type
_entity_poly.pdbx_seq_one_letter_code
_entity_poly.pdbx_strand_id
1 'polypeptide(L)'
;MALQEERPSLSQAIARLVELGLTHADWDRQKLRAREMAGDTIDQMGDATTSANDRAIRKQDLLDGPKEFDRVRIDRAKRGGPIQE
;
A
#
# COMPACT_ATOMS: atom_id res chain seq x y z
N MET A 1 -23.96 -20.75 -31.13
CA MET A 1 -22.95 -21.79 -30.86
C MET A 1 -22.53 -21.64 -29.42
N ALA A 2 -22.81 -22.63 -28.57
CA ALA A 2 -22.51 -22.53 -27.14
C ALA A 2 -21.01 -22.74 -26.91
N LEU A 3 -20.35 -21.81 -26.22
CA LEU A 3 -19.00 -22.03 -25.67
C LEU A 3 -19.12 -23.12 -24.61
N GLN A 4 -18.85 -24.38 -24.97
CA GLN A 4 -18.43 -25.33 -23.96
C GLN A 4 -17.06 -24.87 -23.48
N GLU A 5 -17.00 -24.30 -22.28
CA GLU A 5 -15.70 -24.15 -21.63
C GLU A 5 -15.17 -25.55 -21.37
N GLU A 6 -14.22 -25.98 -22.20
CA GLU A 6 -13.44 -27.19 -21.93
C GLU A 6 -12.91 -27.11 -20.51
N ARG A 7 -13.12 -28.19 -19.76
CA ARG A 7 -12.71 -28.29 -18.36
C ARG A 7 -11.20 -28.02 -18.31
N PRO A 8 -10.75 -26.95 -17.62
CA PRO A 8 -9.36 -26.57 -17.67
C PRO A 8 -8.49 -27.71 -17.15
N SER A 9 -7.33 -27.89 -17.76
CA SER A 9 -6.33 -28.80 -17.20
C SER A 9 -5.96 -28.38 -15.78
N LEU A 10 -5.38 -29.29 -15.00
CA LEU A 10 -4.98 -28.97 -13.63
C LEU A 10 -4.05 -27.74 -13.58
N SER A 11 -3.11 -27.63 -14.52
CA SER A 11 -2.20 -26.48 -14.58
C SER A 11 -2.93 -25.18 -14.90
N GLN A 12 -3.91 -25.20 -15.80
CA GLN A 12 -4.73 -24.02 -16.13
C GLN A 12 -5.61 -23.60 -14.95
N ALA A 13 -6.21 -24.57 -14.24
CA ALA A 13 -7.00 -24.31 -13.05
C ALA A 13 -6.15 -23.68 -11.93
N ILE A 14 -4.93 -24.19 -11.70
CA ILE A 14 -4.00 -23.63 -10.73
C ILE A 14 -3.57 -22.22 -11.14
N ALA A 15 -3.23 -22.00 -12.42
CA ALA A 15 -2.85 -20.68 -12.92
C ALA A 15 -3.98 -19.65 -12.71
N ARG A 16 -5.23 -20.00 -13.05
CA ARG A 16 -6.41 -19.14 -12.82
C ARG A 16 -6.63 -18.85 -11.33
N LEU A 17 -6.46 -19.85 -10.46
CA LEU A 17 -6.60 -19.67 -9.01
C LEU A 17 -5.54 -18.71 -8.46
N VAL A 18 -4.28 -18.86 -8.89
CA VAL A 18 -3.18 -17.97 -8.47
C VAL A 18 -3.43 -16.56 -8.99
N GLU A 19 -3.83 -16.40 -10.25
CA GLU A 19 -4.15 -15.10 -10.84
C GLU A 19 -5.30 -14.40 -10.10
N LEU A 20 -6.38 -15.13 -9.79
CA LEU A 20 -7.49 -14.61 -8.98
C LEU A 20 -7.05 -14.24 -7.55
N GLY A 21 -6.20 -15.05 -6.94
CA GLY A 21 -5.65 -14.78 -5.61
C GLY A 21 -4.72 -13.57 -5.58
N LEU A 22 -3.91 -13.37 -6.63
CA LEU A 22 -3.01 -12.22 -6.76
C LEU A 22 -3.77 -10.92 -7.10
N THR A 23 -4.83 -11.01 -7.89
CA THR A 23 -5.68 -9.86 -8.24
C THR A 23 -6.57 -9.41 -7.08
N HIS A 24 -7.04 -10.35 -6.24
CA HIS A 24 -7.83 -10.04 -5.04
C HIS A 24 -6.98 -9.81 -3.78
N ALA A 25 -5.66 -9.90 -3.88
CA ALA A 25 -4.79 -9.52 -2.79
C ALA A 25 -4.96 -8.02 -2.54
N ASP A 26 -5.67 -7.69 -1.44
CA ASP A 26 -6.04 -6.34 -1.05
C ASP A 26 -4.82 -5.61 -0.44
N TRP A 27 -3.79 -5.45 -1.26
CA TRP A 27 -2.49 -4.89 -0.90
C TRP A 27 -2.62 -3.48 -0.33
N ASP A 28 -3.58 -2.70 -0.84
CA ASP A 28 -3.85 -1.35 -0.34
C ASP A 28 -4.37 -1.38 1.09
N ARG A 29 -5.29 -2.30 1.40
CA ARG A 29 -5.79 -2.50 2.76
C ARG A 29 -4.69 -2.98 3.70
N GLN A 30 -3.82 -3.88 3.25
CA GLN A 30 -2.67 -4.33 4.04
C GLN A 30 -1.69 -3.19 4.30
N LYS A 31 -1.38 -2.37 3.28
CA LYS A 31 -0.50 -1.21 3.38
C LYS A 31 -1.06 -0.16 4.34
N LEU A 32 -2.36 0.11 4.27
CA LEU A 32 -3.03 1.02 5.20
C LEU A 32 -2.91 0.53 6.65
N ARG A 33 -3.22 -0.75 6.90
CA ARG A 33 -3.08 -1.35 8.24
C ARG A 33 -1.64 -1.31 8.77
N ALA A 34 -0.66 -1.61 7.92
CA ALA A 34 0.75 -1.54 8.31
C ALA A 34 1.13 -0.11 8.71
N ARG A 35 0.66 0.88 7.95
CA ARG A 35 0.89 2.30 8.22
C ARG A 35 0.22 2.75 9.52
N GLU A 36 -1.01 2.30 9.81
CA GLU A 36 -1.70 2.55 11.08
C GLU A 36 -0.91 1.99 12.26
N MET A 37 -0.55 0.70 12.21
CA MET A 37 0.23 0.04 13.28
C MET A 37 1.58 0.74 13.54
N ALA A 38 2.28 1.13 12.47
CA ALA A 38 3.53 1.88 12.60
C ALA A 38 3.29 3.26 13.23
N GLY A 39 2.21 3.95 12.83
CA GLY A 39 1.84 5.25 13.38
C GLY A 39 1.55 5.21 14.87
N ASP A 40 0.77 4.23 15.31
CA ASP A 40 0.43 4.04 16.73
C ASP A 40 1.69 3.72 17.56
N THR A 41 2.58 2.90 17.01
CA THR A 41 3.86 2.56 17.64
C THR A 41 4.76 3.80 17.81
N ILE A 42 4.85 4.66 16.79
CA ILE A 42 5.61 5.91 16.87
C ILE A 42 5.02 6.85 17.92
N ASP A 43 3.69 6.92 18.01
CA ASP A 43 3.03 7.76 19.02
C ASP A 43 3.38 7.33 20.45
N GLN A 44 3.48 6.02 20.68
CA GLN A 44 3.87 5.43 21.97
C GLN A 44 5.35 5.65 22.30
N MET A 45 6.23 5.63 21.30
CA MET A 45 7.68 5.87 21.47
C MET A 45 8.04 7.36 21.56
N GLY A 46 7.12 8.26 21.21
CA GLY A 46 7.37 9.69 21.14
C GLY A 46 7.68 10.32 22.48
N ASP A 47 8.74 11.13 22.52
CA ASP A 47 9.13 11.91 23.70
C ASP A 47 8.04 12.93 24.08
N ALA A 48 7.50 12.80 25.28
CA ALA A 48 6.46 13.67 25.82
C ALA A 48 6.95 15.11 26.09
N THR A 49 8.27 15.33 26.16
CA THR A 49 8.85 16.67 26.35
C THR A 49 8.93 17.49 25.07
N THR A 50 8.76 16.84 23.91
CA THR A 50 8.72 17.49 22.59
C THR A 50 7.33 18.05 22.30
N SER A 51 7.26 19.20 21.61
CA SER A 51 5.98 19.82 21.23
C SER A 51 5.12 18.87 20.37
N ALA A 52 3.80 18.98 20.49
CA ALA A 52 2.87 18.17 19.70
C ALA A 52 3.07 18.34 18.18
N ASN A 53 3.41 19.55 17.74
CA ASN A 53 3.66 19.85 16.34
C ASN A 53 4.93 19.14 15.83
N ASP A 54 6.03 19.20 16.59
CA ASP A 54 7.28 18.56 16.19
C ASP A 54 7.18 17.03 16.22
N ARG A 55 6.38 16.49 17.15
CA ARG A 55 6.02 15.06 17.15
C ARG A 55 5.23 14.67 15.90
N ALA A 56 4.24 15.48 15.51
CA ALA A 56 3.43 15.21 14.33
C ALA A 56 4.25 15.26 13.03
N ILE A 57 5.12 16.26 12.88
CA ILE A 57 6.04 16.38 11.73
C ILE A 57 6.93 15.15 11.67
N ARG A 58 7.58 14.79 12.79
CA ARG A 58 8.49 13.64 12.85
C ARG A 58 7.77 12.32 12.54
N LYS A 59 6.55 12.13 13.04
CA LYS A 59 5.71 10.97 12.70
C LYS A 59 5.45 10.91 11.20
N GLN A 60 5.08 12.03 10.58
CA GLN A 60 4.87 12.11 9.15
C GLN A 60 6.15 11.75 8.39
N ASP A 61 7.29 12.31 8.76
CA ASP A 61 8.57 12.03 8.10
C ASP A 61 9.00 10.56 8.25
N LEU A 62 8.66 9.90 9.36
CA LEU A 62 8.95 8.48 9.54
C LEU A 62 8.00 7.55 8.76
N LEU A 63 6.73 7.92 8.63
CA LEU A 63 5.72 7.11 7.92
C LEU A 63 5.77 7.32 6.41
N ASP A 64 5.82 8.58 5.99
CA ASP A 64 5.78 8.98 4.59
C ASP A 64 7.17 9.25 4.04
N GLY A 65 8.19 9.50 4.86
CA GLY A 65 9.47 9.99 4.39
C GLY A 65 9.50 11.52 4.27
N PRO A 66 10.67 12.16 4.42
CA PRO A 66 10.79 13.61 4.26
C PRO A 66 10.48 14.06 2.83
N LYS A 67 9.88 15.24 2.70
CA LYS A 67 9.41 15.80 1.42
C LYS A 67 10.54 15.96 0.39
N GLU A 68 11.77 16.16 0.83
CA GLU A 68 12.96 16.34 -0.01
C GLU A 68 13.25 15.11 -0.88
N PHE A 69 12.82 13.93 -0.43
CA PHE A 69 13.03 12.65 -1.08
C PHE A 69 11.83 12.18 -1.92
N ASP A 70 10.71 12.89 -1.91
CA ASP A 70 9.51 12.48 -2.66
C ASP A 70 9.79 12.23 -4.16
N ARG A 71 10.73 12.98 -4.74
CA ARG A 71 11.18 12.84 -6.13
C ARG A 71 11.93 11.55 -6.46
N VAL A 72 12.60 10.94 -5.49
CA VAL A 72 13.39 9.70 -5.66
C VAL A 72 12.65 8.46 -5.19
N ARG A 73 11.49 8.61 -4.54
CA ARG A 73 10.68 7.50 -4.06
C ARG A 73 10.09 6.70 -5.21
N ILE A 74 10.43 5.41 -5.26
CA ILE A 74 9.94 4.45 -6.26
C ILE A 74 8.59 3.87 -5.84
N ASP A 75 8.32 3.79 -4.54
CA ASP A 75 7.13 3.20 -3.94
C ASP A 75 5.86 4.07 -4.05
N ARG A 76 6.01 5.33 -4.46
CA ARG A 76 4.91 6.29 -4.58
C ARG A 76 4.61 6.53 -6.05
N ALA A 77 3.37 6.27 -6.46
CA ALA A 77 2.91 6.67 -7.78
C ALA A 77 3.11 8.19 -7.93
N LYS A 78 3.80 8.63 -8.99
CA LYS A 78 3.94 10.06 -9.30
C LYS A 78 2.53 10.65 -9.41
N ARG A 79 2.19 11.59 -8.52
CA ARG A 79 0.96 12.38 -8.65
C ARG A 79 1.08 13.25 -9.90
N GLY A 80 0.68 12.69 -11.04
CA GLY A 80 0.81 13.30 -12.37
C GLY A 80 0.21 12.50 -13.53
N GLY A 81 -0.63 11.49 -13.25
CA GLY A 81 -1.52 10.93 -14.28
C GLY A 81 -2.72 11.86 -14.48
N PRO A 82 -3.22 12.05 -15.72
CA PRO A 82 -4.29 13.01 -15.98
C PRO A 82 -5.55 12.63 -15.18
N ILE A 83 -6.12 13.62 -14.50
CA ILE A 83 -7.49 13.57 -13.99
C ILE A 83 -8.37 13.40 -15.22
N GLN A 84 -8.94 12.21 -15.42
CA GLN A 84 -10.01 12.00 -16.39
C GLN A 84 -11.30 12.45 -15.70
N GLU A 85 -11.83 13.59 -16.14
CA GLU A 85 -13.22 13.99 -15.91
C GLU A 85 -14.19 13.14 -16.75
#